data_AF-D1YHC1-F1
#
_entry.id   AF-D1YHC1-F1
#
_cell.length_a   1.000
_cell.length_b   1.000
_cell.length_c   1.000
_cell.angle_alpha   90.00
_cell.angle_beta   90.00
_cell.angle_gamma   90.00
#
_symmetry.space_group_name_H-M   'P 1'
#
loop_
_entity.id
_entity.type
_entity.pdbx_description
1 polymer ?
#
loop_
_entity_poly.entity_id
_entity_poly.type
_entity_poly.pdbx_seq_one_letter_code
_entity_poly.pdbx_strand_id
1 'polypeptide(L)' 'MLEFEKVVILRVVDERWTDHIDAMDQLRQSISLRGYGQLNPLVEYQEAGYRMFEEMISDIEFDATRLFMKAQIRQNISR' A
#
# COMPACT_ATOMS: atom_id res chain seq x y z
N MET A 1 20.07 -7.17 -12.47
CA MET A 1 18.76 -6.71 -13.00
C MET A 1 17.66 -7.24 -12.11
N LEU A 2 17.57 -8.56 -11.90
CA LEU A 2 16.66 -9.18 -10.94
C LEU A 2 16.80 -8.64 -9.50
N GLU A 3 18.02 -8.40 -8.98
CA GLU A 3 18.13 -7.81 -7.63
C GLU A 3 17.58 -6.38 -7.58
N PHE A 4 17.77 -5.61 -8.64
CA PHE A 4 17.23 -4.26 -8.74
C PHE A 4 15.70 -4.27 -8.75
N GLU A 5 15.09 -5.15 -9.55
CA GLU A 5 13.63 -5.33 -9.60
C GLU A 5 13.06 -5.70 -8.22
N LYS A 6 13.68 -6.66 -7.54
CA LYS A 6 13.30 -7.05 -6.19
C LYS A 6 13.38 -5.89 -5.21
N VAL A 7 14.49 -5.14 -5.22
CA VAL A 7 14.68 -4.01 -4.30
C VAL A 7 13.64 -2.92 -4.55
N VAL A 8 13.34 -2.60 -5.81
CA VAL A 8 12.32 -1.58 -6.14
C VAL A 8 10.94 -2.04 -5.69
N ILE A 9 10.53 -3.26 -6.02
CA ILE A 9 9.20 -3.77 -5.65
C ILE A 9 9.06 -3.84 -4.13
N LEU A 10 10.05 -4.41 -3.43
CA LEU A 10 10.01 -4.52 -1.97
C LEU A 10 9.87 -3.15 -1.31
N ARG A 11 10.60 -2.14 -1.81
CA ARG A 11 10.52 -0.79 -1.25
C ARG A 11 9.13 -0.17 -1.42
N VAL A 12 8.54 -0.30 -2.61
CA VAL A 12 7.19 0.26 -2.88
C VAL A 12 6.13 -0.46 -2.05
N VAL A 13 6.21 -1.79 -1.97
CA VAL A 13 5.28 -2.60 -1.17
C VAL A 13 5.38 -2.24 0.30
N ASP A 14 6.60 -2.13 0.85
CA ASP A 14 6.83 -1.81 2.27
C ASP A 14 6.27 -0.44 2.66
N GLU A 15 6.49 0.57 1.81
CA GLU A 15 5.94 1.93 2.00
C GLU A 15 4.41 1.91 1.99
N ARG A 16 3.80 1.36 0.93
CA ARG A 16 2.35 1.36 0.76
C ARG A 16 1.62 0.49 1.78
N TRP A 17 2.22 -0.63 2.18
CA TRP A 17 1.67 -1.50 3.22
C TRP A 17 1.70 -0.82 4.59
N THR A 18 2.79 -0.14 4.93
CA THR A 18 2.89 0.59 6.21
C THR A 18 1.82 1.66 6.31
N ASP A 19 1.67 2.49 5.26
CA ASP A 19 0.63 3.51 5.20
C ASP A 19 -0.79 2.90 5.28
N HIS A 20 -1.02 1.77 4.62
CA HIS A 20 -2.30 1.06 4.67
C HIS A 20 -2.62 0.56 6.08
N ILE A 21 -1.66 0.00 6.81
CA ILE A 21 -1.87 -0.45 8.18
C ILE A 21 -2.23 0.72 9.11
N ASP A 22 -1.55 1.86 8.98
CA ASP A 22 -1.87 3.06 9.74
C ASP A 22 -3.29 3.58 9.42
N ALA A 23 -3.66 3.57 8.14
CA ALA A 23 -4.99 3.95 7.70
C ALA A 23 -6.08 2.98 8.21
N MET A 24 -5.78 1.67 8.25
CA MET A 24 -6.68 0.65 8.80
C MET A 24 -6.88 0.80 10.32
N ASP A 25 -5.84 1.19 11.07
CA ASP A 25 -6.00 1.50 12.49
C ASP A 25 -6.90 2.72 12.72
N GLN A 26 -6.71 3.79 11.93
CA GLN A 26 -7.58 4.96 11.96
C GLN A 26 -9.03 4.61 11.59
N LEU A 27 -9.22 3.79 10.56
CA LEU A 27 -10.54 3.32 10.15
C LEU A 27 -11.25 2.59 11.29
N ARG A 28 -10.54 1.65 11.95
CA ARG A 28 -11.05 0.90 13.09
C ARG A 28 -11.51 1.81 14.23
N GLN A 29 -10.71 2.82 14.57
CA GLN A 29 -11.07 3.80 15.60
C GLN A 29 -12.30 4.62 15.19
N SER A 30 -12.36 5.07 13.94
CA SER A 30 -13.48 5.89 13.43
C SER A 30 -14.81 5.13 13.41
N ILE A 31 -14.81 3.85 13.00
CA ILE A 31 -16.00 3.01 12.93
C ILE A 31 -16.52 2.69 14.35
N SER A 32 -15.61 2.46 15.31
CA SER A 32 -16.00 2.25 16.70
C SER A 32 -16.75 3.45 17.30
N LEU A 33 -16.43 4.67 16.85
CA LEU A 33 -17.12 5.90 17.29
C LEU A 33 -18.49 6.08 16.60
N ARG A 34 -18.67 5.53 15.39
CA ARG A 34 -19.91 5.61 14.59
C ARG A 34 -20.94 4.51 14.90
N GLY A 35 -20.56 3.48 15.65
CA GLY A 35 -21.39 2.29 15.97
C GLY A 35 -22.73 2.54 16.69
N TYR A 36 -23.11 3.78 16.97
CA TYR A 36 -24.43 4.15 17.48
C TYR A 36 -25.55 4.11 16.42
N GLY A 37 -25.22 3.94 15.13
CA GLY A 37 -26.16 4.08 14.01
C GLY A 37 -26.56 2.78 13.29
N GLN A 38 -27.07 1.76 14.00
CA GLN A 38 -27.76 0.56 13.47
C GLN A 38 -27.05 -0.35 12.42
N LEU A 39 -26.00 0.11 11.75
CA LEU A 39 -25.17 -0.65 10.82
C LEU A 39 -24.15 -1.49 11.58
N ASN A 40 -23.87 -2.69 11.07
CA ASN A 40 -22.90 -3.60 11.69
C ASN A 40 -21.47 -3.07 11.47
N PRO A 41 -20.75 -2.64 12.53
CA PRO A 41 -19.41 -2.04 12.40
C PRO A 41 -18.39 -2.98 11.74
N LEU A 42 -18.56 -4.29 11.91
CA LEU A 42 -17.67 -5.28 11.31
C LEU A 42 -17.80 -5.30 9.78
N VAL A 43 -19.02 -5.19 9.27
CA VAL A 43 -19.29 -5.20 7.83
C VAL A 43 -18.72 -3.93 7.19
N GLU A 44 -18.94 -2.76 7.81
CA GLU A 44 -18.38 -1.49 7.34
C GLU A 44 -16.85 -1.53 7.30
N TYR A 45 -16.21 -2.08 8.34
CA TYR A 45 -14.75 -2.22 8.40
C TYR A 45 -14.22 -3.14 7.29
N GLN A 46 -14.89 -4.27 7.05
CA GLN A 46 -14.49 -5.21 6.00
C GLN A 46 -14.64 -4.59 4.61
N GLU A 47 -15.77 -3.94 4.32
CA GLU A 47 -16.01 -3.33 3.02
C GLU A 47 -15.07 -2.15 2.75
N ALA A 48 -14.89 -1.26 3.73
CA ALA A 48 -13.99 -0.12 3.59
C ALA A 48 -12.52 -0.55 3.53
N GLY A 49 -12.12 -1.49 4.38
CA GLY A 49 -10.75 -2.03 4.37
C GLY A 49 -10.41 -2.74 3.07
N TYR A 50 -11.36 -3.51 2.50
CA TYR A 50 -11.15 -4.15 1.21
C TYR A 50 -10.99 -3.13 0.07
N ARG A 51 -11.80 -2.07 0.03
CA ARG A 51 -11.63 -0.99 -0.97
C ARG A 51 -10.26 -0.31 -0.84
N MET A 52 -9.82 -0.01 0.38
CA MET A 52 -8.51 0.59 0.64
C MET A 52 -7.37 -0.35 0.25
N PHE A 53 -7.56 -1.66 0.41
CA PHE A 53 -6.59 -2.66 -0.04
C PHE A 53 -6.48 -2.70 -1.56
N GLU A 54 -7.60 -2.70 -2.29
CA GLU A 54 -7.58 -2.64 -3.77
C GLU A 54 -6.89 -1.37 -4.29
N GLU A 55 -7.15 -0.23 -3.65
CA GLU A 55 -6.48 1.03 -3.96
C GLU A 55 -4.97 0.96 -3.71
N MET A 56 -4.55 0.41 -2.56
CA MET A 56 -3.14 0.21 -2.24
C MET A 56 -2.43 -0.68 -3.28
N ILE A 57 -3.06 -1.76 -3.74
CA ILE A 57 -2.49 -2.62 -4.80
C ILE A 57 -2.32 -1.85 -6.11
N SER A 58 -3.33 -1.06 -6.51
CA SER A 58 -3.25 -0.24 -7.72
C SER A 58 -2.11 0.80 -7.63
N ASP A 59 -1.95 1.42 -6.46
CA ASP A 59 -0.88 2.38 -6.19
C ASP A 59 0.51 1.72 -6.25
N ILE A 60 0.66 0.52 -5.69
CA ILE A 60 1.91 -0.26 -5.75
C ILE A 60 2.29 -0.54 -7.21
N GLU A 61 1.34 -1.02 -8.02
CA GLU A 61 1.57 -1.33 -9.44
C GLU A 61 1.98 -0.09 -10.24
N PHE A 62 1.30 1.03 -9.99
CA PHE A 62 1.60 2.30 -10.64
C PHE A 62 2.99 2.82 -10.26
N ASP A 63 3.32 2.86 -8.97
CA ASP A 63 4.60 3.38 -8.50
C ASP A 63 5.78 2.50 -8.90
N ALA A 64 5.64 1.17 -8.79
CA ALA A 64 6.66 0.25 -9.25
C ALA A 64 6.95 0.43 -10.75
N THR A 65 5.90 0.49 -11.58
CA THR A 65 6.03 0.73 -13.02
C THR A 65 6.69 2.08 -13.31
N ARG A 66 6.27 3.14 -12.62
CA ARG A 66 6.85 4.48 -12.76
C ARG A 66 8.33 4.50 -12.40
N LEU A 67 8.72 3.82 -11.32
CA LEU A 67 10.12 3.72 -10.91
C LEU A 67 10.94 2.95 -11.92
N PHE A 68 10.44 1.84 -12.46
CA PHE A 68 11.13 1.10 -13.51
C PHE A 68 11.33 1.91 -14.77
N MET A 69 10.32 2.66 -15.22
CA MET A 69 10.43 3.51 -16.41
C MET A 69 11.41 4.67 -16.23
N LYS A 70 11.55 5.21 -15.01
CA LYS A 70 12.44 6.34 -14.70
C LYS A 70 13.85 5.91 -14.28
N ALA A 71 14.05 4.66 -13.91
CA ALA A 71 15.31 4.19 -13.38
C ALA A 71 16.43 4.22 -14.42
N GLN A 72 17.53 4.87 -14.08
CA GLN A 72 18.79 4.76 -14.81
C GLN A 72 19.76 3.91 -14.01
N ILE A 73 20.00 2.69 -14.47
CA ILE A 73 20.96 1.79 -13.82
C ILE A 73 22.37 2.28 -14.18
N ARG A 74 23.00 3.03 -13.25
CA ARG A 74 24.44 3.25 -13.31
C ARG A 74 25.14 2.02 -12.75
N GLN A 75 25.81 1.26 -13.60
CA GLN A 75 26.72 0.24 -13.11
C GLN A 75 27.92 0.96 -12.48
N ASN A 76 28.05 0.85 -11.16
CA ASN A 76 29.32 1.16 -10.50
C ASN A 76 30.31 0.06 -10.91
N ILE A 77 30.91 0.21 -12.09
CA ILE A 77 32.08 -0.57 -12.51
C ILE A 77 33.24 -0.05 -11.67
N SER A 78 33.37 -0.58 -10.46
CA SER A 78 34.62 -0.45 -9.70
C SER A 78 35.62 -1.41 -10.34
N ARG A 79 36.73 -0.83 -10.82
CA ARG A 79 37.90 -1.53 -11.35
C ARG A 79 38.57 -2.39 -10.29
#